data_AF-A0A8J7SSW7-F1
#
_entry.id   AF-A0A8J7SSW7-F1
#
_cell.length_a   1.000
_cell.length_b   1.000
_cell.length_c   1.000
_cell.angle_alpha   90.00
_cell.angle_beta   90.00
_cell.angle_gamma   90.00
#
_symmetry.space_group_name_H-M   'P 1'
#
loop_
_entity.id
_entity.type
_entity.pdbx_description
1 polymer ?
#
loop_
_entity_poly.entity_id
_entity_poly.type
_entity_poly.pdbx_seq_one_letter_code
_entity_poly.pdbx_strand_id
1 'polypeptide(L)'
;MTKKNSFIILVFSCVCALGQKPHTSDSTAILSYVDKIIIKANIDTQTDGYFILDHTDNSYFDILPNDELRFVLSLDYEFIGASIGYSPKFLTGNNDNGTKGESSFTDYSFRFFLGNWTRRIDKD
;
A
#
# COMPACT_ATOMS: atom_id res chain seq x y z
N MET A 1 37.35 46.37 -4.70
CA MET A 1 37.63 45.39 -3.62
C MET A 1 36.38 45.08 -2.77
N THR A 2 35.18 45.07 -3.36
CA THR A 2 33.89 45.11 -2.62
C THR A 2 33.01 43.86 -2.77
N LYS A 3 33.24 43.02 -3.79
CA LYS A 3 32.43 41.81 -4.03
C LYS A 3 32.64 40.70 -2.98
N LYS A 4 33.86 40.61 -2.41
CA LYS A 4 34.23 39.56 -1.44
C LYS A 4 33.54 39.76 -0.08
N ASN A 5 33.32 41.01 0.34
CA ASN A 5 32.62 41.34 1.58
C ASN A 5 31.10 41.15 1.47
N SER A 6 30.52 41.31 0.28
CA SER A 6 29.08 41.09 0.04
C SER A 6 28.70 39.61 0.17
N PHE A 7 29.60 38.68 -0.16
CA PHE A 7 29.33 37.24 -0.06
C PHE A 7 29.29 36.77 1.40
N ILE A 8 30.15 37.34 2.25
CA ILE A 8 30.21 37.01 3.69
C ILE A 8 28.93 37.45 4.42
N ILE A 9 28.37 38.60 4.05
CA ILE A 9 27.12 39.12 4.65
C ILE A 9 25.92 38.23 4.27
N LEU A 10 25.88 37.71 3.04
CA LEU A 10 24.83 36.81 2.57
C LEU A 10 24.89 35.43 3.24
N VAL A 11 26.11 34.92 3.52
CA VAL A 11 26.28 33.66 4.25
C VAL A 11 25.91 33.82 5.74
N PHE A 12 26.19 34.97 6.34
CA PHE A 12 25.86 35.24 7.75
C PHE A 12 24.35 35.37 7.99
N SER A 13 23.58 35.93 7.05
CA SER A 13 22.11 36.00 7.19
C SER A 13 21.42 34.65 7.06
N CYS A 14 22.03 33.69 6.34
CA CYS A 14 21.49 32.35 6.17
C CYS A 14 21.57 31.52 7.47
N VAL A 15 22.60 31.74 8.28
CA VAL A 15 22.79 31.03 9.56
C VAL A 15 21.77 31.48 10.63
N CYS A 16 21.33 32.75 10.60
CA CYS A 16 20.32 33.25 11.53
C CYS A 16 18.88 32.76 11.24
N ALA A 17 18.63 32.20 10.07
CA ALA A 17 17.30 31.68 9.69
C ALA A 17 16.98 30.28 10.27
N LEU A 18 17.98 29.61 10.88
CA LEU A 18 17.84 28.25 11.42
C LEU A 18 17.35 28.21 12.88
N GLY A 19 17.02 29.36 13.48
CA GLY A 19 16.60 29.49 14.89
C GLY A 19 15.10 29.32 15.13
N GLN A 20 14.42 28.39 14.45
CA GLN A 20 13.00 28.12 14.73
C GLN A 20 12.88 27.32 16.03
N LYS A 21 12.10 27.85 17.00
CA LYS A 21 11.81 27.13 18.25
C LYS A 21 11.12 25.80 17.92
N PRO A 22 11.45 24.69 18.61
CA PRO A 22 10.73 23.45 18.43
C PRO A 22 9.25 23.69 18.75
N HIS A 23 8.38 23.29 17.82
CA HIS A 23 6.94 23.38 17.98
C HIS A 23 6.53 22.52 19.18
N THR A 24 6.09 23.16 20.27
CA THR A 24 5.51 22.47 21.42
C THR A 24 4.12 22.00 21.02
N SER A 25 4.04 20.76 20.54
CA SER A 25 2.78 20.13 20.17
C SER A 25 1.93 19.87 21.42
N ASP A 26 0.69 20.36 21.37
CA ASP A 26 -0.33 20.14 22.40
C ASP A 26 -0.64 18.65 22.53
N SER A 27 -0.88 18.14 23.73
CA SER A 27 -1.22 16.73 23.99
C SER A 27 -2.56 16.31 23.37
N THR A 28 -3.38 17.29 22.96
CA THR A 28 -4.64 17.09 22.23
C THR A 28 -4.52 17.27 20.72
N ALA A 29 -3.31 17.52 20.20
CA ALA A 29 -3.09 17.69 18.77
C ALA A 29 -3.52 16.43 18.00
N ILE A 30 -4.37 16.62 17.00
CA ILE A 30 -4.67 15.60 16.00
C ILE A 30 -3.33 15.17 15.41
N LEU A 31 -2.92 13.92 15.67
CA LEU A 31 -1.71 13.35 15.10
C LEU A 31 -1.91 13.23 13.60
N SER A 32 -1.39 14.22 12.89
CA SER A 32 -1.23 14.18 11.45
C SER A 32 -0.21 13.08 11.14
N TYR A 33 -0.67 11.97 10.56
CA TYR A 33 0.20 10.93 10.02
C TYR A 33 0.81 11.33 8.67
N VAL A 34 0.58 12.58 8.22
CA VAL A 34 1.08 13.12 6.95
C VAL A 34 2.60 12.90 6.85
N ASP A 35 3.36 13.17 7.91
CA ASP A 35 4.82 13.07 7.85
C ASP A 35 5.40 11.65 8.11
N LYS A 36 4.55 10.61 8.14
CA LYS A 36 4.98 9.25 8.48
C LYS A 36 4.85 8.30 7.29
N ILE A 37 5.94 7.59 7.02
CA ILE A 37 5.93 6.47 6.08
C ILE A 37 5.23 5.29 6.77
N ILE A 38 4.18 4.76 6.14
CA ILE A 38 3.49 3.56 6.59
C ILE A 38 3.87 2.42 5.66
N ILE A 39 4.42 1.36 6.23
CA ILE A 39 4.74 0.12 5.51
C ILE A 39 3.79 -0.96 6.02
N LYS A 40 3.08 -1.65 5.12
CA LYS A 40 2.19 -2.77 5.48
C LYS A 40 2.52 -3.98 4.64
N ALA A 41 2.60 -5.13 5.28
CA ALA A 41 2.70 -6.44 4.63
C ALA A 41 1.45 -7.24 5.00
N ASN A 42 0.75 -7.75 4.01
CA ASN A 42 -0.48 -8.53 4.19
C ASN A 42 -0.32 -9.88 3.50
N ILE A 43 -0.94 -10.88 4.11
CA ILE A 43 -1.08 -12.22 3.57
C ILE A 43 -2.55 -12.55 3.61
N ASP A 44 -3.15 -12.73 2.45
CA ASP A 44 -4.56 -13.05 2.30
C ASP A 44 -4.79 -14.19 1.31
N THR A 45 -5.94 -14.83 1.42
CA THR A 45 -6.42 -15.85 0.48
C THR A 45 -7.78 -15.38 -0.01
N GLN A 46 -8.03 -15.45 -1.32
CA GLN A 46 -9.33 -15.10 -1.87
C GLN A 46 -9.97 -16.35 -2.49
N THR A 47 -11.13 -16.72 -1.97
CA THR A 47 -11.89 -17.91 -2.37
C THR A 47 -13.33 -17.51 -2.63
N ASP A 48 -13.76 -17.58 -3.89
CA ASP A 48 -15.12 -17.23 -4.30
C ASP A 48 -15.84 -18.48 -4.81
N GLY A 49 -16.60 -19.16 -3.95
CA GLY A 49 -17.35 -20.37 -4.31
C GLY A 49 -18.79 -20.07 -4.77
N TYR A 50 -19.26 -20.80 -5.78
CA TYR A 50 -20.65 -20.76 -6.24
C TYR A 50 -21.37 -22.08 -5.96
N PHE A 51 -22.56 -21.98 -5.39
CA PHE A 51 -23.43 -23.12 -5.06
C PHE A 51 -24.69 -23.03 -5.91
N ILE A 52 -24.95 -24.05 -6.72
CA ILE A 52 -26.16 -24.17 -7.53
C ILE A 52 -27.01 -25.31 -6.96
N LEU A 53 -28.25 -24.98 -6.64
CA LEU A 53 -29.25 -25.91 -6.12
C LEU A 53 -30.30 -26.16 -7.20
N ASP A 54 -30.43 -27.41 -7.65
CA ASP A 54 -31.57 -27.81 -8.48
C ASP A 54 -32.75 -28.21 -7.58
N HIS A 55 -33.85 -27.46 -7.67
CA HIS A 55 -35.06 -27.70 -6.89
C HIS A 55 -35.88 -28.91 -7.36
N THR A 56 -35.55 -29.48 -8.52
CA THR A 56 -36.32 -30.54 -9.17
C THR A 56 -35.82 -31.94 -8.78
N ASP A 57 -34.49 -32.12 -8.77
CA ASP A 57 -33.82 -33.38 -8.41
C ASP A 57 -33.02 -33.31 -7.10
N ASN A 58 -33.07 -32.17 -6.40
CA ASN A 58 -32.35 -31.94 -5.15
C ASN A 58 -30.83 -32.19 -5.27
N SER A 59 -30.29 -31.98 -6.46
CA SER A 59 -28.87 -32.12 -6.78
C SER A 59 -28.11 -30.84 -6.45
N TYR A 60 -26.91 -31.02 -5.89
CA TYR A 60 -26.00 -29.95 -5.49
C TYR A 60 -24.85 -29.88 -6.49
N PHE A 61 -24.58 -28.69 -7.03
CA PHE A 61 -23.42 -28.46 -7.88
C PHE A 61 -22.59 -27.31 -7.31
N ASP A 62 -21.35 -27.63 -6.95
CA ASP A 62 -20.43 -26.71 -6.31
C ASP A 62 -19.30 -26.37 -7.29
N ILE A 63 -19.11 -25.08 -7.56
CA ILE A 63 -17.99 -24.57 -8.35
C ILE A 63 -17.08 -23.82 -7.40
N LEU A 64 -15.90 -24.38 -7.15
CA LEU A 64 -14.86 -23.75 -6.34
C LEU A 64 -13.66 -23.39 -7.23
N PRO A 65 -13.24 -22.11 -7.29
CA PRO A 65 -12.04 -21.70 -8.01
C PRO A 65 -10.78 -22.20 -7.30
N ASN A 66 -9.63 -22.03 -7.95
CA ASN A 66 -8.35 -22.35 -7.32
C ASN A 66 -8.01 -21.29 -6.26
N ASP A 67 -7.73 -21.73 -5.04
CA ASP A 67 -7.31 -20.87 -3.95
C ASP A 67 -5.82 -20.56 -4.08
N GLU A 68 -5.49 -19.27 -4.16
CA GLU A 68 -4.12 -18.79 -4.11
C GLU A 68 -3.91 -17.88 -2.90
N LEU A 69 -2.76 -18.09 -2.26
CA LEU A 69 -2.28 -17.28 -1.16
C LEU A 69 -1.50 -16.09 -1.72
N ARG A 70 -2.05 -14.90 -1.50
CA ARG A 70 -1.51 -13.64 -2.01
C ARG A 70 -0.72 -12.92 -0.91
N PHE A 71 0.44 -12.41 -1.30
CA PHE A 71 1.27 -11.55 -0.48
C PHE A 71 1.21 -10.13 -1.04
N VAL A 72 0.86 -9.15 -0.20
CA VAL A 72 0.77 -7.74 -0.59
C VAL A 72 1.69 -6.89 0.27
N LEU A 73 2.65 -6.22 -0.38
CA LEU A 73 3.47 -5.20 0.25
C LEU A 73 2.98 -3.82 -0.20
N SER A 74 2.79 -2.93 0.77
CA SER A 74 2.31 -1.57 0.52
C SER A 74 3.14 -0.53 1.26
N LEU A 75 3.31 0.61 0.61
CA LEU A 75 3.95 1.79 1.15
C LEU A 75 3.01 2.98 0.92
N ASP A 76 2.63 3.65 2.01
CA ASP A 76 1.84 4.87 1.98
C ASP A 76 2.66 6.02 2.57
N TYR A 77 2.65 7.18 1.91
CA TYR A 77 3.31 8.40 2.34
C TYR A 77 2.45 9.62 1.99
N GLU A 78 2.08 10.43 2.98
CA GLU A 78 1.21 11.59 2.82
C GLU A 78 -0.07 11.28 2.00
N PHE A 79 -0.16 11.84 0.79
CA PHE A 79 -1.30 11.75 -0.11
C PHE A 79 -1.15 10.67 -1.18
N ILE A 80 -0.07 9.90 -1.18
CA ILE A 80 0.19 8.87 -2.20
C ILE A 80 0.56 7.53 -1.55
N GLY A 81 0.12 6.45 -2.18
CA GLY A 81 0.48 5.10 -1.79
C GLY A 81 0.71 4.24 -3.01
N ALA A 82 1.55 3.23 -2.84
CA ALA A 82 1.76 2.17 -3.82
C ALA A 82 1.61 0.81 -3.13
N SER A 83 1.22 -0.21 -3.87
CA SER A 83 1.38 -1.59 -3.43
C SER A 83 1.69 -2.52 -4.58
N ILE A 84 2.38 -3.60 -4.24
CA ILE A 84 2.61 -4.75 -5.10
C ILE A 84 2.05 -5.98 -4.39
N GLY A 85 1.18 -6.70 -5.09
CA GLY A 85 0.64 -7.99 -4.69
C GLY A 85 1.19 -9.08 -5.60
N TYR A 86 1.55 -10.24 -5.06
CA TYR A 86 1.87 -11.42 -5.87
C TYR A 86 1.63 -12.70 -5.09
N SER A 87 1.43 -13.83 -5.79
CA SER A 87 1.30 -15.17 -5.20
C SER A 87 2.65 -15.90 -5.22
N PRO A 88 3.46 -15.88 -4.15
CA PRO A 88 4.73 -16.58 -4.14
C PRO A 88 4.56 -18.11 -4.12
N LYS A 89 5.28 -18.82 -4.98
CA LYS A 89 5.28 -20.29 -5.06
C LYS A 89 5.91 -21.01 -3.84
N PHE A 90 6.67 -20.28 -3.01
CA PHE A 90 7.32 -20.86 -1.81
C PHE A 90 6.37 -21.04 -0.62
N LEU A 91 5.17 -20.46 -0.66
CA LEU A 91 4.17 -20.64 0.39
C LEU A 91 3.43 -21.96 0.16
N THR A 92 3.23 -22.73 1.23
CA THR A 92 2.68 -24.11 1.21
C THR A 92 1.27 -24.24 0.63
N GLY A 93 0.57 -23.13 0.39
CA GLY A 93 -0.72 -23.09 -0.32
C GLY A 93 -0.65 -22.93 -1.84
N ASN A 94 0.48 -22.48 -2.39
CA ASN A 94 0.64 -22.12 -3.81
C ASN A 94 1.49 -23.13 -4.63
N ASN A 95 1.78 -24.30 -4.06
CA ASN A 95 2.73 -25.27 -4.61
C ASN A 95 2.05 -26.56 -5.11
N ASP A 96 0.73 -26.58 -5.24
CA ASP A 96 -0.04 -27.74 -5.73
C ASP A 96 -0.51 -27.54 -7.18
N ASN A 97 0.46 -27.42 -8.10
CA ASN A 97 0.21 -27.30 -9.54
C ASN A 97 -0.06 -28.66 -10.23
N GLY A 98 -0.07 -29.77 -9.48
CA GLY A 98 -0.20 -31.12 -10.06
C GLY A 98 -1.62 -31.48 -10.45
N THR A 99 -2.60 -30.96 -9.72
CA THR A 99 -4.04 -31.20 -9.95
C THR A 99 -4.82 -29.92 -10.25
N LYS A 100 -4.28 -28.77 -9.87
CA LYS A 100 -4.87 -27.45 -10.06
C LYS A 100 -4.08 -26.71 -11.14
N GLY A 101 -4.79 -26.05 -12.07
CA GLY A 101 -4.16 -25.34 -13.19
C GLY A 101 -3.17 -24.27 -12.71
N GLU A 102 -2.18 -23.96 -13.55
CA GLU A 102 -1.21 -22.90 -13.26
C GLU A 102 -1.88 -21.53 -13.38
N SER A 103 -2.24 -20.95 -12.23
CA SER A 103 -2.63 -19.55 -12.13
C SER A 103 -1.53 -18.81 -11.36
N SER A 104 -1.29 -17.56 -11.74
CA SER A 104 -0.30 -16.70 -11.11
C SER A 104 -0.86 -15.30 -10.97
N PHE A 105 -1.07 -14.87 -9.73
CA PHE A 105 -1.54 -13.53 -9.45
C PHE A 105 -0.38 -12.54 -9.30
N THR A 106 -0.50 -11.36 -9.92
CA THR A 106 0.33 -10.18 -9.65
C THR A 106 -0.54 -8.95 -9.80
N ASP A 107 -0.47 -8.03 -8.83
CA ASP A 107 -1.24 -6.78 -8.79
C ASP A 107 -0.30 -5.62 -8.50
N TYR A 108 -0.54 -4.50 -9.18
CA TYR A 108 0.08 -3.23 -8.87
C TYR A 108 -1.00 -2.19 -8.64
N SER A 109 -0.97 -1.54 -7.48
CA SER A 109 -1.92 -0.47 -7.19
C SER A 109 -1.25 0.83 -6.80
N PHE A 110 -1.87 1.92 -7.25
CA PHE A 110 -1.56 3.27 -6.84
C PHE A 110 -2.77 3.88 -6.14
N ARG A 111 -2.54 4.46 -4.96
CA ARG A 111 -3.55 5.11 -4.13
C ARG A 111 -3.25 6.59 -3.97
N PHE A 112 -4.30 7.40 -3.99
CA PHE A 112 -4.22 8.83 -3.74
C PHE A 112 -5.21 9.20 -2.64
N PHE A 113 -4.74 9.93 -1.63
CA PHE A 113 -5.49 10.41 -0.48
C PHE A 113 -5.56 11.94 -0.55
N LEU A 114 -6.56 12.47 -1.26
CA LEU A 114 -6.76 13.91 -1.50
C LEU A 114 -7.78 14.47 -0.50
N GLY A 115 -7.30 14.87 0.68
CA GLY A 115 -8.15 15.38 1.76
C GLY A 115 -9.14 14.30 2.22
N ASN A 116 -10.43 14.50 1.92
CA ASN A 116 -11.49 13.54 2.29
C ASN A 116 -11.73 12.45 1.22
N TRP A 117 -10.96 12.47 0.12
CA TRP A 117 -11.15 11.55 -1.00
C TRP A 117 -10.01 10.55 -1.09
N THR A 118 -10.36 9.27 -1.16
CA THR A 118 -9.40 8.20 -1.43
C THR A 118 -9.74 7.58 -2.78
N ARG A 119 -8.77 7.54 -3.69
CA ARG A 119 -8.90 6.87 -4.98
C ARG A 119 -7.79 5.85 -5.17
N ARG A 120 -8.16 4.67 -5.64
CA ARG A 120 -7.23 3.59 -5.97
C ARG A 120 -7.34 3.28 -7.46
N ILE A 121 -6.21 2.99 -8.07
CA ILE A 121 -6.08 2.53 -9.45
C ILE A 121 -5.29 1.23 -9.38
N ASP A 122 -5.87 0.18 -9.92
CA ASP A 122 -5.32 -1.16 -9.92
C ASP A 122 -4.89 -1.54 -11.34
N LYS A 123 -3.83 -2.34 -11.43
CA LYS A 123 -3.35 -2.93 -12.65
C LYS A 123 -3.03 -4.39 -12.42
N ASP A 124 -3.85 -5.21 -13.06
CA ASP A 124 -3.68 -6.64 -13.25
C ASP A 124 -2.72 -6.94 -14.43
#